data_AF-A0A920YNH4-F1
#
_entry.id   AF-A0A920YNH4-F1
#
_cell.length_a   1.000
_cell.length_b   1.000
_cell.length_c   1.000
_cell.angle_alpha   90.00
_cell.angle_beta   90.00
_cell.angle_gamma   90.00
#
_symmetry.space_group_name_H-M   'P 1'
#
loop_
_entity.id
_entity.type
_entity.pdbx_description
1 polymer ?
#
loop_
_entity_poly.entity_id
_entity_poly.type
_entity_poly.pdbx_seq_one_letter_code
_entity_poly.pdbx_strand_id
1 'polypeptide(L)'
;MAKKRGTIVEGFGVAMDLGVRLAAPIVLFAYLANYLNEHYGLSAGWGFALILFGLVSGVWNVYKLLAKMAARVPKPKPAKRKRIR
;
A
#
# COMPACT_ATOMS: atom_id res chain seq x y z
N MET A 1 -28.64 15.78 -0.31
CA MET A 1 -27.97 14.46 -0.46
C MET A 1 -26.56 14.51 -1.09
N ALA A 2 -25.94 15.68 -1.29
CA ALA A 2 -24.64 15.77 -1.99
C ALA A 2 -23.41 15.34 -1.14
N LYS A 3 -23.49 15.44 0.20
CA LYS A 3 -22.33 15.25 1.10
C LYS A 3 -21.79 13.82 1.17
N LYS A 4 -22.59 12.79 0.87
CA LYS A 4 -22.17 11.38 0.88
C LYS A 4 -21.38 10.98 -0.38
N ARG A 5 -21.65 11.60 -1.53
CA ARG A 5 -20.99 11.23 -2.80
C ARG A 5 -19.52 11.63 -2.83
N GLY A 6 -19.17 12.79 -2.25
CA GLY A 6 -17.77 13.22 -2.13
C GLY A 6 -16.91 12.23 -1.35
N THR A 7 -17.39 11.73 -0.22
CA THR A 7 -16.66 10.76 0.63
C THR A 7 -16.48 9.40 -0.04
N ILE A 8 -17.45 8.95 -0.85
CA ILE A 8 -17.36 7.68 -1.59
C ILE A 8 -16.34 7.80 -2.72
N VAL A 9 -16.35 8.89 -3.49
CA VAL A 9 -15.39 9.13 -4.58
C VAL A 9 -13.97 9.32 -4.04
N GLU A 10 -13.80 10.04 -2.93
CA GLU A 10 -12.51 10.17 -2.24
C GLU A 10 -12.01 8.82 -1.69
N GLY A 11 -12.90 8.03 -1.07
CA GLY A 11 -12.57 6.68 -0.60
C GLY A 11 -12.16 5.73 -1.73
N PHE A 12 -12.84 5.84 -2.89
CA PHE A 12 -12.52 5.04 -4.06
C PHE A 12 -11.17 5.44 -4.68
N GLY A 13 -10.86 6.73 -4.75
CA GLY A 13 -9.57 7.23 -5.22
C GLY A 13 -8.40 6.76 -4.36
N VAL A 14 -8.56 6.78 -3.03
CA VAL A 14 -7.54 6.26 -2.10
C VAL A 14 -7.39 4.75 -2.22
N ALA A 15 -8.49 4.01 -2.37
CA ALA A 15 -8.46 2.56 -2.57
C ALA A 15 -7.78 2.17 -3.90
N MET A 16 -8.03 2.92 -4.97
CA MET A 16 -7.35 2.73 -6.27
C MET A 16 -5.86 3.03 -6.15
N ASP A 17 -5.45 4.13 -5.51
CA ASP A 17 -4.03 4.46 -5.32
C ASP A 17 -3.30 3.40 -4.47
N LEU A 18 -3.95 2.88 -3.43
CA LEU A 18 -3.45 1.74 -2.64
C LEU A 18 -3.33 0.46 -3.47
N GLY A 19 -4.36 0.16 -4.28
CA GLY A 19 -4.38 -0.99 -5.18
C GLY A 19 -3.26 -0.94 -6.21
N VAL A 20 -3.05 0.21 -6.85
CA VAL A 20 -1.96 0.40 -7.84
C VAL A 20 -0.59 0.30 -7.16
N ARG A 21 -0.40 0.88 -5.97
CA ARG A 21 0.88 0.77 -5.24
C ARG A 21 1.21 -0.65 -4.79
N LEU A 22 0.20 -1.49 -4.57
CA LEU A 22 0.37 -2.90 -4.28
C LEU A 22 0.61 -3.72 -5.56
N ALA A 23 -0.18 -3.47 -6.60
CA ALA A 23 -0.15 -4.22 -7.85
C ALA A 23 1.09 -3.92 -8.71
N ALA A 24 1.53 -2.66 -8.76
CA ALA A 24 2.69 -2.24 -9.56
C ALA A 24 3.97 -3.05 -9.26
N PRO A 25 4.42 -3.22 -7.99
CA PRO A 25 5.58 -4.06 -7.71
C PRO A 25 5.32 -5.53 -8.06
N ILE A 26 4.13 -6.07 -7.80
CA ILE A 26 3.80 -7.47 -8.15
C ILE A 26 3.94 -7.70 -9.66
N VAL A 27 3.36 -6.82 -10.48
CA VAL A 27 3.45 -6.90 -11.95
C VAL A 27 4.89 -6.72 -12.43
N LEU A 28 5.63 -5.77 -11.84
CA LEU A 28 7.03 -5.53 -12.18
C LEU A 28 7.91 -6.76 -11.89
N PHE A 29 7.76 -7.37 -10.72
CA PHE A 29 8.53 -8.55 -10.34
C PHE A 29 8.08 -9.82 -11.09
N ALA A 30 6.80 -9.94 -11.44
CA ALA A 30 6.32 -11.01 -12.32
C ALA A 30 6.91 -10.88 -13.73
N TYR A 31 6.95 -9.67 -14.30
CA TYR A 31 7.58 -9.44 -15.59
C TYR A 31 9.09 -9.69 -15.56
N LEU A 32 9.76 -9.24 -14.49
CA LEU A 32 11.18 -9.49 -14.26
C LEU A 32 11.48 -11.00 -14.11
N ALA A 33 10.60 -11.74 -13.42
CA ALA A 33 10.71 -13.19 -13.29
C ALA A 33 10.58 -13.89 -14.64
N ASN A 34 9.66 -13.45 -15.50
CA ASN A 34 9.51 -14.02 -16.84
C ASN A 34 10.74 -13.74 -17.72
N TYR A 35 11.24 -12.50 -17.71
CA TYR A 35 12.46 -12.12 -18.43
C TYR A 35 13.69 -12.91 -17.97
N LEU A 36 13.85 -13.06 -16.66
CA LEU A 36 14.91 -13.84 -16.05
C LEU A 36 14.81 -15.34 -16.38
N ASN A 37 13.60 -15.88 -16.45
CA ASN A 37 13.36 -17.25 -16.89
C ASN A 37 13.77 -17.46 -18.35
N GLU A 38 13.38 -16.54 -19.25
CA GLU A 38 13.72 -16.61 -20.68
C GLU A 38 15.22 -16.44 -20.98
N HIS A 39 15.95 -15.62 -20.22
CA HIS A 39 17.37 -15.35 -20.49
C HIS A 39 18.36 -16.20 -19.69
N TYR A 40 17.98 -16.71 -18.52
CA TYR A 40 18.89 -17.45 -17.64
C TYR A 40 18.44 -18.89 -17.35
N GLY A 41 17.31 -19.34 -17.90
CA GLY A 41 16.78 -20.68 -17.67
C GLY A 41 16.53 -20.97 -16.19
N LEU A 42 16.13 -19.94 -15.44
CA LEU A 42 15.93 -20.02 -13.99
C LEU A 42 14.79 -20.98 -13.65
N SER A 43 15.02 -21.88 -12.71
CA SER A 43 13.98 -22.84 -12.30
C SER A 43 12.74 -22.12 -11.76
N ALA A 44 11.58 -22.76 -11.89
CA ALA A 44 10.29 -22.22 -11.43
C ALA A 44 10.31 -21.73 -9.96
N GLY A 45 11.19 -22.27 -9.12
CA GLY A 45 11.38 -21.83 -7.73
C GLY A 45 11.87 -20.38 -7.60
N TRP A 46 12.70 -19.89 -8.51
CA TRP A 46 13.17 -18.49 -8.51
C TRP A 46 12.07 -17.52 -8.93
N GLY A 47 11.19 -17.91 -9.85
CA GLY A 47 10.01 -17.13 -10.19
C GLY A 47 9.08 -16.94 -8.99
N PHE A 48 8.83 -18.01 -8.23
CA PHE A 48 8.07 -17.92 -6.98
C PHE A 48 8.72 -17.00 -5.95
N ALA A 49 10.04 -17.08 -5.78
CA ALA A 49 10.77 -16.20 -4.86
C ALA A 49 10.63 -14.72 -5.24
N LEU A 50 10.73 -14.39 -6.53
CA LEU A 50 10.59 -13.02 -7.03
C LEU A 50 9.16 -12.48 -6.87
N ILE A 51 8.14 -13.30 -7.13
CA ILE A 51 6.74 -12.92 -6.89
C ILE A 51 6.49 -12.69 -5.39
N LEU A 52 7.03 -13.56 -4.52
CA LEU A 52 6.96 -13.37 -3.06
C LEU A 52 7.64 -12.07 -2.64
N PHE A 53 8.81 -11.77 -3.23
CA PHE A 53 9.54 -10.53 -2.97
C PHE A 53 8.75 -9.29 -3.43
N GLY A 54 8.11 -9.36 -4.59
CA GLY A 54 7.21 -8.32 -5.08
C GLY A 54 5.99 -8.11 -4.20
N LEU A 55 5.43 -9.18 -3.65
CA LEU A 55 4.33 -9.12 -2.69
C LEU A 55 4.77 -8.44 -1.38
N VAL A 56 5.89 -8.88 -0.79
CA VAL A 56 6.44 -8.31 0.45
C VAL A 56 6.79 -6.82 0.26
N SER A 57 7.42 -6.49 -0.86
CA SER A 57 7.71 -5.10 -1.28
C SER A 57 6.44 -4.26 -1.37
N GLY A 58 5.41 -4.75 -2.06
CA GLY A 58 4.13 -4.05 -2.20
C GLY A 58 3.43 -3.83 -0.86
N VAL A 59 3.37 -4.88 -0.02
CA VAL A 59 2.77 -4.81 1.33
C VAL A 59 3.54 -3.82 2.21
N TRP A 60 4.87 -3.84 2.18
CA TRP A 60 5.69 -2.89 2.93
C TRP A 60 5.46 -1.44 2.49
N ASN A 61 5.31 -1.21 1.19
CA ASN A 61 5.08 0.12 0.64
C ASN A 61 3.70 0.67 1.06
N VAL A 62 2.68 -0.19 1.05
CA VAL A 62 1.33 0.12 1.57
C VAL A 62 1.38 0.39 3.08
N TYR A 63 2.08 -0.44 3.85
CA TYR A 63 2.23 -0.26 5.29
C TYR A 63 2.90 1.07 5.63
N LYS A 64 3.97 1.44 4.91
CA LYS A 64 4.67 2.71 5.07
C LYS A 64 3.78 3.91 4.75
N LEU A 65 2.89 3.78 3.76
CA LEU A 65 1.92 4.81 3.42
C LEU A 65 0.87 4.98 4.53
N LEU A 66 0.31 3.86 5.01
CA LEU A 66 -0.66 3.84 6.12
C LEU A 66 -0.05 4.43 7.40
N ALA A 67 1.20 4.08 7.72
CA ALA A 67 1.92 4.64 8.85
C ALA A 67 2.11 6.16 8.71
N LYS A 68 2.43 6.66 7.50
CA LYS A 68 2.51 8.10 7.23
C LYS A 68 1.14 8.80 7.35
N MET A 69 0.07 8.16 6.92
CA MET A 69 -1.29 8.71 7.06
C MET A 69 -1.72 8.73 8.54
N ALA A 70 -1.46 7.67 9.30
CA ALA A 70 -1.75 7.60 10.72
C ALA A 70 -0.95 8.65 11.52
N ALA A 71 0.31 8.90 11.15
CA ALA A 71 1.13 9.96 11.76
C ALA A 71 0.61 11.37 11.47
N ARG A 72 -0.15 11.57 10.39
CA ARG A 72 -0.79 12.84 10.04
C ARG A 72 -2.13 13.06 10.74
N VAL A 73 -2.68 12.05 11.43
CA VAL A 73 -3.84 12.24 12.30
C VAL A 73 -3.33 12.81 13.62
N PRO A 74 -3.56 14.10 13.94
CA PRO A 74 -3.12 14.66 15.21
C PRO A 74 -3.81 13.90 16.34
N LYS A 75 -3.02 13.35 17.27
CA LYS A 75 -3.55 12.79 18.52
C LYS A 75 -4.43 13.87 19.16
N PRO A 76 -5.67 13.54 19.61
CA PRO A 76 -6.53 14.53 20.24
C PRO A 76 -5.78 15.15 21.41
N LYS A 77 -5.63 16.48 21.42
CA LYS A 77 -5.04 17.22 22.55
C LYS A 77 -5.76 16.76 23.82
N PRO A 78 -5.06 16.32 24.88
CA PRO A 78 -5.71 15.97 26.12
C PRO A 78 -6.48 17.21 26.60
N ALA A 79 -7.80 17.06 26.74
CA ALA A 79 -8.67 18.12 27.20
C ALA A 79 -8.09 18.65 28.52
N LYS A 80 -7.64 19.92 28.54
CA LYS A 80 -7.19 20.56 29.77
C LYS A 80 -8.37 20.50 30.74
N ARG A 81 -8.28 19.62 31.73
CA ARG A 81 -9.23 19.52 32.84
C ARG A 81 -9.21 20.90 33.50
N LYS A 82 -10.24 21.72 33.24
CA LYS A 82 -10.48 22.95 33.99
C LYS A 82 -10.55 22.52 35.45
N ARG A 83 -9.51 22.83 36.24
CA ARG A 83 -9.62 22.84 37.69
C ARG A 83 -10.63 23.93 38.01
N ILE A 84 -11.85 23.51 38.31
CA ILE A 84 -12.85 24.35 38.93
C ILE A 84 -12.28 24.67 40.32
N ARG A 85 -12.16 25.97 40.57
CA ARG A 85 -11.50 26.57 41.73
C ARG A 85 -12.41 26.49 42.94
#